data_AF-A0A6A0A479-F1
#
_entry.id   AF-A0A6A0A479-F1
#
_cell.length_a   1.000
_cell.length_b   1.000
_cell.length_c   1.000
_cell.angle_alpha   90.00
_cell.angle_beta   90.00
_cell.angle_gamma   90.00
#
_symmetry.space_group_name_H-M   'P 1'
#
loop_
_entity.id
_entity.type
_entity.pdbx_description
1 polymer ?
#
loop_
_entity_poly.entity_id
_entity_poly.type
_entity_poly.pdbx_seq_one_letter_code
_entity_poly.pdbx_strand_id
1 'polypeptide(L)'
;MPRKKREKVWVNINFLALSALKYYATTPGPYQQQATQIHLALNNNLLQTLVSQYYDRGYLFEQYDDRDGRGVSSHPFTGWTALLTLIAADMY
;
A
#
# COMPACT_ATOMS: atom_id res chain seq x y z
N MET A 1 3.03 -11.51 28.67
CA MET A 1 2.60 -10.25 28.04
C MET A 1 1.65 -10.58 26.89
N PRO A 2 0.46 -9.96 26.80
CA PRO A 2 -0.44 -10.22 25.67
C PRO A 2 0.18 -9.62 24.40
N ARG A 3 0.32 -10.43 23.35
CA ARG A 3 0.76 -9.98 22.03
C ARG A 3 -0.29 -8.98 21.51
N LYS A 4 0.00 -7.68 21.56
CA LYS A 4 -0.75 -6.66 20.82
C LYS A 4 -0.89 -7.17 19.38
N LYS A 5 -2.11 -7.37 18.89
CA LYS A 5 -2.33 -7.76 17.48
C LYS A 5 -1.71 -6.65 16.63
N ARG A 6 -0.63 -7.00 15.94
CA ARG A 6 0.11 -6.11 15.04
C ARG A 6 -0.81 -5.74 13.88
N GLU A 7 -0.86 -4.45 13.57
CA GLU A 7 -1.65 -3.98 12.45
C GLU A 7 -0.99 -4.50 11.18
N LYS A 8 -1.82 -4.99 10.25
CA LYS A 8 -1.35 -5.56 9.00
C LYS A 8 -1.62 -4.54 7.91
N VAL A 9 -0.72 -4.44 6.95
CA VAL A 9 -0.90 -3.62 5.76
C VAL A 9 -1.71 -4.42 4.74
N TRP A 10 -2.85 -3.86 4.35
CA TRP A 10 -3.75 -4.44 3.34
C TRP A 10 -3.79 -3.56 2.10
N VAL A 11 -3.53 -4.14 0.93
CA VAL A 11 -3.38 -3.37 -0.32
C VAL A 11 -4.69 -2.78 -0.81
N ASN A 12 -5.84 -3.44 -0.63
CA ASN A 12 -7.16 -2.89 -0.98
C ASN A 12 -7.47 -1.57 -0.27
N ILE A 13 -7.22 -1.48 1.04
CA ILE A 13 -7.50 -0.25 1.79
C ILE A 13 -6.51 0.85 1.42
N ASN A 14 -5.24 0.49 1.22
CA ASN A 14 -4.23 1.45 0.75
C ASN A 14 -4.55 1.98 -0.66
N PHE A 15 -5.10 1.15 -1.55
CA PHE A 15 -5.57 1.58 -2.86
C PHE A 15 -6.65 2.67 -2.74
N LEU A 16 -7.65 2.46 -1.88
CA LEU A 16 -8.70 3.46 -1.64
C LEU A 16 -8.15 4.74 -1.00
N ALA A 17 -7.20 4.62 -0.06
CA ALA A 17 -6.55 5.77 0.54
C ALA A 17 -5.75 6.59 -0.48
N LEU A 18 -5.00 5.93 -1.37
CA LEU A 18 -4.28 6.58 -2.47
C LEU A 18 -5.23 7.27 -3.44
N SER A 19 -6.35 6.65 -3.80
CA SER A 19 -7.40 7.27 -4.63
C SER A 19 -7.92 8.57 -4.00
N ALA A 20 -8.26 8.53 -2.70
CA ALA A 20 -8.73 9.71 -1.97
C ALA A 20 -7.65 10.80 -1.85
N LEU A 21 -6.41 10.42 -1.54
CA LEU A 21 -5.30 11.37 -1.44
C LEU A 21 -5.02 12.05 -2.78
N LYS A 22 -5.08 11.31 -3.90
CA LYS A 22 -4.96 11.89 -5.25
C LYS A 22 -6.07 12.91 -5.52
N TYR A 23 -7.32 12.57 -5.20
CA TYR A 23 -8.44 13.50 -5.32
C TYR A 23 -8.16 14.81 -4.57
N TYR A 24 -7.78 14.73 -3.30
CA TYR A 24 -7.49 15.92 -2.48
C TYR A 24 -6.19 16.64 -2.88
N ALA A 25 -5.22 15.95 -3.47
CA ALA A 25 -4.01 16.55 -4.03
C ALA A 25 -4.30 17.42 -5.27
N THR A 26 -5.38 17.11 -6.00
CA THR A 26 -5.84 17.88 -7.16
C THR A 26 -6.98 18.85 -6.86
N THR A 27 -7.54 18.81 -5.65
CA THR A 27 -8.64 19.69 -5.23
C THR A 27 -8.06 20.93 -4.54
N PRO A 28 -8.37 22.16 -5.02
CA PRO A 28 -7.93 23.38 -4.37
C PRO A 28 -8.41 23.44 -2.91
N GLY A 29 -7.49 23.64 -1.97
CA GLY A 29 -7.83 23.72 -0.55
C GLY A 29 -6.60 23.76 0.35
N PRO A 30 -6.79 24.03 1.65
CA PRO A 30 -5.69 24.20 2.61
C PRO A 30 -4.84 22.93 2.79
N TYR A 31 -5.38 21.76 2.45
CA TYR A 31 -4.72 20.46 2.62
C TYR A 31 -4.16 19.88 1.32
N GLN A 32 -4.24 20.59 0.20
CA GLN A 32 -3.82 20.09 -1.12
C GLN A 32 -2.35 19.62 -1.12
N GLN A 33 -1.46 20.44 -0.58
CA GLN A 33 -0.03 20.12 -0.50
C GLN A 33 0.24 18.93 0.44
N GLN A 34 -0.46 18.88 1.57
CA GLN A 34 -0.35 17.76 2.52
C GLN A 34 -0.84 16.45 1.89
N ALA A 35 -1.97 16.47 1.18
CA ALA A 35 -2.49 15.30 0.46
C ALA A 35 -1.50 14.82 -0.61
N THR A 36 -0.88 15.74 -1.34
CA THR A 36 0.17 15.43 -2.34
C THR A 36 1.36 14.72 -1.69
N GLN A 37 1.87 15.25 -0.57
CA GLN A 37 3.01 14.66 0.13
C GLN A 37 2.70 13.25 0.66
N ILE A 38 1.52 13.07 1.27
CA ILE A 38 1.11 11.78 1.80
C ILE A 38 0.87 10.78 0.66
N HIS A 39 0.25 11.19 -0.46
CA HIS A 39 0.05 10.35 -1.64
C HIS A 39 1.37 9.78 -2.15
N LEU A 40 2.35 10.64 -2.40
CA LEU A 40 3.66 10.25 -2.93
C LEU A 40 4.42 9.34 -1.95
N ALA A 41 4.41 9.67 -0.67
CA ALA A 41 5.08 8.85 0.35
C ALA A 41 4.43 7.46 0.47
N LEU A 42 3.10 7.40 0.51
CA LEU A 42 2.36 6.14 0.64
C LEU A 42 2.54 5.25 -0.60
N ASN A 43 2.44 5.83 -1.81
CA ASN A 43 2.62 5.10 -3.06
C ASN A 43 4.03 4.48 -3.11
N ASN A 44 5.07 5.29 -2.88
CA ASN A 44 6.46 4.82 -2.90
C ASN A 44 6.73 3.72 -1.88
N ASN A 45 6.30 3.90 -0.63
CA ASN A 45 6.53 2.91 0.44
C ASN A 45 5.84 1.58 0.13
N LEU A 46 4.62 1.63 -0.40
CA LEU A 46 3.86 0.45 -0.75
C LEU A 46 4.48 -0.29 -1.95
N LEU A 47 4.84 0.43 -3.02
CA LEU A 47 5.53 -0.15 -4.17
C LEU A 47 6.85 -0.81 -3.77
N GLN A 48 7.69 -0.11 -3.00
CA GLN A 48 8.97 -0.65 -2.53
C GLN A 48 8.79 -1.94 -1.73
N THR A 49 7.84 -1.96 -0.79
CA THR A 49 7.55 -3.14 0.03
C THR A 49 7.08 -4.32 -0.82
N LEU A 50 6.07 -4.12 -1.67
CA LEU A 50 5.47 -5.18 -2.47
C LEU A 50 6.44 -5.74 -3.52
N VAL A 51 7.18 -4.85 -4.20
CA VAL A 51 8.15 -5.22 -5.24
C VAL A 51 9.34 -5.95 -4.62
N SER A 52 9.89 -5.47 -3.50
CA SER A 52 10.98 -6.16 -2.80
C SER A 52 10.54 -7.57 -2.37
N GLN A 53 9.37 -7.72 -1.76
CA GLN A 53 8.87 -9.03 -1.35
C GLN A 53 8.63 -9.96 -2.55
N TYR A 54 8.15 -9.42 -3.67
CA TYR A 54 7.98 -10.20 -4.90
C TYR A 54 9.32 -10.68 -5.47
N TYR A 55 10.35 -9.82 -5.53
CA TYR A 55 11.68 -10.23 -5.99
C TYR A 55 12.34 -11.24 -5.04
N ASP A 56 12.18 -11.07 -3.72
CA ASP A 56 12.80 -11.94 -2.72
C ASP A 56 12.14 -13.33 -2.64
N ARG A 57 10.82 -13.41 -2.86
CA ARG A 57 10.02 -14.63 -2.60
C ARG A 57 9.45 -15.27 -3.86
N GLY A 58 9.30 -14.53 -4.96
CA GLY A 58 8.72 -14.97 -6.22
C GLY A 58 7.18 -14.92 -6.27
N TYR A 59 6.51 -14.35 -5.26
CA TYR A 59 5.05 -14.25 -5.21
C TYR A 59 4.58 -13.12 -4.27
N LEU A 60 3.30 -12.78 -4.40
CA LEU A 60 2.61 -11.78 -3.57
C LEU A 60 1.87 -12.45 -2.40
N PHE A 61 1.71 -11.68 -1.32
CA PHE A 61 1.00 -12.08 -0.11
C PHE A 61 -0.30 -11.30 0.06
N GLU A 62 -1.21 -11.86 0.84
CA GLU A 62 -2.48 -11.25 1.21
C GLU A 62 -2.33 -9.98 2.05
N GLN A 63 -1.34 -9.96 2.94
CA GLN A 63 -1.06 -8.90 3.92
C GLN A 63 0.46 -8.76 4.12
N TYR A 64 0.89 -7.61 4.64
CA TYR A 64 2.30 -7.33 4.98
C TYR A 64 2.42 -6.81 6.43
N ASP A 65 3.50 -7.15 7.13
CA ASP A 65 3.76 -6.67 8.50
C ASP A 65 4.09 -5.17 8.47
N ASP A 66 3.53 -4.42 9.41
CA ASP A 66 3.67 -2.96 9.51
C ASP A 66 5.09 -2.48 9.85
N ARG A 67 5.93 -3.35 10.41
CA ARG A 67 7.25 -2.96 10.92
C ARG A 67 8.39 -3.30 9.98
N ASP A 68 8.32 -4.44 9.30
CA ASP A 68 9.40 -4.92 8.43
C ASP A 68 8.95 -5.17 6.98
N GLY A 69 7.67 -4.95 6.66
CA GLY A 69 7.14 -5.14 5.31
C GLY A 69 7.13 -6.60 4.85
N ARG A 70 7.38 -7.56 5.74
CA ARG A 70 7.39 -8.98 5.39
C ARG A 70 5.99 -9.44 5.02
N GLY A 71 5.88 -10.18 3.91
CA GLY A 71 4.64 -10.85 3.55
C GLY A 71 4.15 -11.82 4.63
N VAL A 72 2.85 -11.78 4.92
CA VAL A 72 2.18 -12.63 5.92
C VAL A 72 0.85 -13.15 5.39
N SER A 73 0.33 -14.22 6.02
CA SER A 73 -0.91 -14.89 5.61
C SER A 73 -0.77 -15.60 4.25
N SER A 74 -1.86 -15.70 3.50
CA SER A 74 -1.98 -16.51 2.28
C SER A 74 -1.02 -16.08 1.16
N HIS A 75 -0.44 -17.05 0.47
CA HIS A 75 0.38 -16.88 -0.73
C HIS A 75 0.38 -18.17 -1.60
N PRO A 76 0.52 -18.08 -2.94
CA PRO A 76 0.51 -16.85 -3.73
C PRO A 76 -0.87 -16.18 -3.68
N PHE A 77 -0.91 -14.86 -3.55
CA PHE A 77 -2.14 -14.10 -3.45
C PHE A 77 -2.16 -12.94 -4.43
N THR A 78 -2.81 -13.16 -5.57
CA THR A 78 -3.10 -12.15 -6.61
C THR A 78 -4.57 -11.72 -6.56
N GLY A 79 -5.14 -11.66 -5.36
CA GLY A 79 -6.47 -11.08 -5.10
C GLY A 79 -6.37 -9.56 -5.09
N TRP A 80 -6.78 -8.90 -4.00
CA TRP A 80 -6.63 -7.44 -3.90
C TRP A 80 -5.17 -6.95 -3.98
N THR A 81 -4.18 -7.78 -3.69
CA THR A 81 -2.76 -7.40 -3.85
C THR A 81 -2.40 -7.12 -5.31
N ALA A 82 -3.18 -7.64 -6.28
CA ALA A 82 -3.02 -7.30 -7.69
C ALA A 82 -3.30 -5.82 -8.01
N LEU A 83 -3.98 -5.07 -7.12
CA LEU A 83 -4.17 -3.62 -7.25
C LEU A 83 -2.84 -2.86 -7.28
N LEU A 84 -1.72 -3.48 -6.87
CA LEU A 84 -0.36 -2.99 -7.08
C LEU A 84 -0.13 -2.43 -8.49
N THR A 85 -0.66 -3.09 -9.53
CA THR A 85 -0.45 -2.67 -10.92
C THR A 85 -1.12 -1.32 -11.21
N LEU A 86 -2.32 -1.10 -10.68
CA LEU A 86 -3.02 0.18 -10.77
C LEU A 86 -2.33 1.27 -9.95
N ILE A 87 -1.83 0.91 -8.76
CA ILE A 87 -1.04 1.82 -7.90
C ILE A 87 0.24 2.27 -8.61
N ALA A 88 0.96 1.34 -9.25
CA ALA A 88 2.18 1.63 -9.99
C ALA A 88 1.93 2.52 -11.22
N ALA A 89 0.77 2.37 -11.86
CA ALA A 89 0.34 3.21 -12.96
C ALA A 89 -0.30 4.55 -12.52
N ASP A 90 -0.44 4.79 -11.20
CA ASP A 90 -1.16 5.93 -10.62
C ASP A 90 -2.61 6.03 -11.17
N MET A 91 -3.24 4.89 -11.48
CA MET A 91 -4.59 4.76 -12.02
C MET A 91 -5.59 4.43 -10.90
N TYR A 92 -6.41 5.39 -10.51
CA TYR A 92 -7.39 5.28 -9.41
C TYR A 92 -8.77 5.76 -9.81
#